data_AF-A0A7S1C450-F1
#
_entry.id   AF-A0A7S1C450-F1
#
_cell.length_a   1.000
_cell.length_b   1.000
_cell.length_c   1.000
_cell.angle_alpha   90.00
_cell.angle_beta   90.00
_cell.angle_gamma   90.00
#
_symmetry.space_group_name_H-M   'P 1'
#
loop_
_entity.id
_entity.type
_entity.pdbx_description
1 polymer ?
#
loop_
_entity_poly.entity_id
_entity_poly.type
_entity_poly.pdbx_seq_one_letter_code
_entity_poly.pdbx_strand_id
1 'polypeptide(L)'
;MPDGDGSVTMVSGPFDQAGMKMAGDARANVNPGLLALHGLLVLEHNRQAGVLAAAHPDWDDEELYQQARARVVAIYQQITLYEYVPLILGESLPAYDGYDEDEEKGTDIFFAIAAYRYGHSTINSVYRRINADGTDSRGGHLLLRDVYFSPRYLKDAGARGIAPILRGLASQLEQEVDLAMVDDVRQFLEAMNGDLAAVDIQRGRDVGLPSYADACEQLGLPRPTSWLDVSRDSSTRAALDAAYPDGVETLDAWVGGLAEDKAVNGGTLGRLFRASIRSHMTRLRAADAFWF
;
A
#
# COMPACT_ATOMS: atom_id res chain seq x y z
N MET A 1 3.78 25.39 -3.52
CA MET A 1 4.13 26.06 -2.25
C MET A 1 2.92 25.96 -1.33
N PRO A 2 3.08 25.73 -0.02
CA PRO A 2 1.98 25.89 0.91
C PRO A 2 1.40 27.30 0.78
N ASP A 3 0.08 27.45 0.86
CA ASP A 3 -0.50 28.78 1.03
C ASP A 3 -0.05 29.35 2.39
N GLY A 4 -0.15 30.67 2.58
CA GLY A 4 0.30 31.34 3.81
C GLY A 4 -0.33 30.86 5.12
N ASP A 5 -1.31 29.95 5.06
CA ASP A 5 -1.94 29.27 6.20
C ASP A 5 -1.42 27.82 6.42
N GLY A 6 -0.41 27.38 5.68
CA GLY A 6 0.14 26.03 5.76
C GLY A 6 -0.72 24.96 5.09
N SER A 7 -1.71 25.35 4.29
CA SER A 7 -2.48 24.41 3.47
C SER A 7 -1.67 23.97 2.26
N VAL A 8 -1.71 22.66 1.99
CA VAL A 8 -1.17 22.05 0.77
C VAL A 8 -2.37 21.63 -0.06
N THR A 9 -2.72 22.44 -1.04
CA THR A 9 -3.91 22.22 -1.84
C THR A 9 -3.58 21.39 -3.08
N MET A 10 -4.04 20.15 -3.10
CA MET A 10 -4.27 19.41 -4.34
C MET A 10 -5.54 19.87 -5.08
N VAL A 11 -6.06 21.03 -4.72
CA VAL A 11 -7.24 21.61 -5.36
C VAL A 11 -6.93 21.92 -6.82
N SER A 12 -5.72 22.35 -7.13
CA SER A 12 -5.22 22.50 -8.50
C SER A 12 -4.93 21.14 -9.13
N GLY A 13 -5.68 20.81 -10.17
CA GLY A 13 -5.60 19.53 -10.89
C GLY A 13 -6.99 19.18 -11.42
N PRO A 14 -7.10 18.69 -12.66
CA PRO A 14 -8.39 18.55 -13.32
C PRO A 14 -9.22 17.44 -12.66
N PHE A 15 -10.53 17.65 -12.65
CA PHE A 15 -11.50 16.62 -12.30
C PHE A 15 -12.04 16.00 -13.58
N ASP A 16 -12.38 14.71 -13.54
CA ASP A 16 -13.13 14.09 -14.62
C ASP A 16 -14.62 14.52 -14.58
N GLN A 17 -15.41 14.01 -15.53
CA GLN A 17 -16.84 14.31 -15.60
C GLN A 17 -17.65 13.80 -14.39
N ALA A 18 -17.13 12.81 -13.67
CA ALA A 18 -17.75 12.26 -12.46
C ALA A 18 -17.33 13.04 -11.19
N GLY A 19 -16.46 14.04 -11.31
CA GLY A 19 -15.96 14.83 -10.19
C GLY A 19 -14.85 14.14 -9.40
N MET A 20 -14.17 13.16 -9.99
CA MET A 20 -13.01 12.46 -9.43
C MET A 20 -11.72 13.19 -9.80
N LYS A 21 -10.68 13.10 -8.96
CA LYS A 21 -9.36 13.64 -9.32
C LYS A 21 -8.69 12.76 -10.36
N MET A 22 -8.19 13.37 -11.42
CA MET A 22 -7.39 12.63 -12.42
C MET A 22 -5.96 12.44 -11.94
N ALA A 23 -5.44 11.23 -12.14
CA ALA A 23 -4.08 10.82 -11.79
C ALA A 23 -3.60 9.74 -12.78
N GLY A 24 -2.31 9.37 -12.69
CA GLY A 24 -1.75 8.30 -13.52
C GLY A 24 -2.27 6.89 -13.20
N ASP A 25 -2.95 6.70 -12.06
CA ASP A 25 -3.62 5.45 -11.71
C ASP A 25 -5.13 5.71 -11.50
N ALA A 26 -5.97 4.87 -12.12
CA ALA A 26 -7.43 5.01 -12.07
C ALA A 26 -8.02 4.87 -10.65
N ARG A 27 -7.27 4.26 -9.72
CA ARG A 27 -7.69 4.00 -8.35
C ARG A 27 -7.24 5.09 -7.38
N ALA A 28 -6.63 6.18 -7.85
CA ALA A 28 -6.12 7.25 -6.98
C ALA A 28 -7.15 7.82 -6.00
N ASN A 29 -8.44 7.70 -6.31
CA ASN A 29 -9.53 8.20 -5.48
C ASN A 29 -10.14 7.17 -4.52
N VAL A 30 -9.61 5.93 -4.44
CA VAL A 30 -10.20 4.86 -3.60
C VAL A 30 -10.38 5.34 -2.17
N ASN A 31 -9.34 5.88 -1.53
CA ASN A 31 -9.42 6.38 -0.16
C ASN A 31 -8.63 7.69 0.04
N PRO A 32 -8.86 8.42 1.14
CA PRO A 32 -8.23 9.72 1.37
C PRO A 32 -6.70 9.70 1.45
N GLY A 33 -6.13 8.67 2.07
CA GLY A 33 -4.69 8.55 2.21
C GLY A 33 -3.99 8.34 0.87
N LEU A 34 -4.54 7.46 0.03
CA LEU A 34 -4.04 7.22 -1.32
C LEU A 34 -4.07 8.50 -2.17
N LEU A 35 -5.20 9.20 -2.20
CA LEU A 35 -5.33 10.44 -2.97
C LEU A 35 -4.36 11.52 -2.47
N ALA A 36 -4.17 11.61 -1.14
CA ALA A 36 -3.24 12.56 -0.55
C ALA A 36 -1.78 12.29 -0.98
N LEU A 37 -1.35 11.02 -1.04
CA LEU A 37 -0.02 10.64 -1.49
C LEU A 37 0.19 10.88 -2.99
N HIS A 38 -0.78 10.54 -3.84
CA HIS A 38 -0.74 10.92 -5.27
C HIS A 38 -0.54 12.42 -5.42
N GLY A 39 -1.28 13.19 -4.64
CA GLY A 39 -1.18 14.63 -4.60
C GLY A 39 0.17 15.17 -4.17
N LEU A 40 0.75 14.58 -3.13
CA LEU A 40 2.07 14.95 -2.63
C LEU A 40 3.14 14.74 -3.70
N LEU A 41 3.09 13.62 -4.43
CA LEU A 41 4.05 13.32 -5.51
C LEU A 41 3.91 14.27 -6.71
N VAL A 42 2.69 14.70 -7.05
CA VAL A 42 2.48 15.74 -8.09
C VAL A 42 3.09 17.07 -7.65
N LEU A 43 2.93 17.44 -6.38
CA LEU A 43 3.51 18.67 -5.85
C LEU A 43 5.04 18.61 -5.82
N GLU A 44 5.61 17.45 -5.48
CA GLU A 44 7.05 17.23 -5.54
C GLU A 44 7.59 17.29 -6.96
N HIS A 45 6.88 16.70 -7.94
CA HIS A 45 7.23 16.85 -9.36
C HIS A 45 7.32 18.32 -9.77
N ASN A 46 6.29 19.12 -9.49
CA ASN A 46 6.27 20.53 -9.88
C ASN A 46 7.35 21.34 -9.13
N ARG A 47 7.67 20.97 -7.89
CA ARG A 47 8.78 21.57 -7.15
C ARG A 47 10.11 21.26 -7.82
N GLN A 48 10.35 20.00 -8.23
CA GLN A 48 11.56 19.58 -8.93
C GLN A 48 11.70 20.26 -10.29
N ALA A 49 10.62 20.36 -11.06
CA ALA A 49 10.59 21.08 -12.34
C ALA A 49 10.98 22.56 -12.15
N GLY A 50 10.45 23.23 -11.12
CA GLY A 50 10.81 24.62 -10.81
C GLY A 50 12.28 24.80 -10.39
N VAL A 51 12.84 23.84 -9.64
CA VAL A 51 14.28 23.82 -9.29
C VAL A 51 15.14 23.65 -10.54
N LEU A 52 14.76 22.73 -11.43
CA LEU A 52 15.46 22.46 -12.68
C LEU A 52 15.40 23.65 -13.64
N ALA A 53 14.25 24.29 -13.80
CA ALA A 53 14.09 25.46 -14.67
C ALA A 53 14.95 26.65 -14.22
N ALA A 54 15.13 26.82 -12.91
CA ALA A 54 16.02 27.85 -12.37
C ALA A 54 17.51 27.53 -12.61
N ALA A 55 17.88 26.25 -12.59
CA ALA A 55 19.25 25.78 -12.78
C ALA A 55 19.64 25.64 -14.28
N HIS A 56 18.67 25.35 -15.13
CA HIS A 56 18.83 25.10 -16.57
C HIS A 56 17.85 25.96 -17.39
N PRO A 57 18.09 27.27 -17.52
CA PRO A 57 17.17 28.19 -18.22
C PRO A 57 17.03 27.93 -19.73
N ASP A 58 17.90 27.09 -20.29
CA ASP A 58 17.96 26.70 -21.70
C ASP A 58 17.16 25.42 -22.02
N TRP A 59 16.69 24.70 -21.00
CA TRP A 59 15.88 23.50 -21.20
C TRP A 59 14.44 23.85 -21.59
N ASP A 60 13.86 23.03 -22.46
CA ASP A 60 12.44 23.12 -22.81
C ASP A 60 11.55 22.37 -21.80
N ASP A 61 10.23 22.46 -22.01
CA ASP A 61 9.24 21.86 -21.11
C ASP A 61 9.35 20.33 -21.01
N GLU A 62 9.67 19.65 -22.12
CA GLU A 62 9.78 18.19 -22.15
C GLU A 62 11.01 17.71 -21.37
N GLU A 63 12.16 18.38 -21.55
CA GLU A 63 13.36 18.05 -20.79
C GLU A 63 13.14 18.29 -19.29
N LEU A 64 12.52 19.43 -18.92
CA LEU A 64 12.17 19.72 -17.52
C LEU A 64 11.24 18.66 -16.93
N TYR A 65 10.21 18.24 -17.67
CA TYR A 65 9.27 17.20 -17.26
C TYR A 65 9.96 15.86 -17.03
N GLN A 66 10.74 15.35 -18.00
CA GLN A 66 11.38 14.04 -17.88
C GLN A 66 12.40 14.01 -16.75
N GLN A 67 13.16 15.08 -16.55
CA GLN A 67 14.15 15.17 -15.48
C GLN A 67 13.50 15.31 -14.10
N ALA A 68 12.40 16.06 -13.98
CA ALA A 68 11.61 16.12 -12.74
C ALA A 68 10.97 14.75 -12.44
N ARG A 69 10.41 14.08 -13.45
CA ARG A 69 9.86 12.72 -13.34
C ARG A 69 10.91 11.73 -12.87
N ALA A 70 12.10 11.71 -13.46
CA ALA A 70 13.19 10.81 -13.07
C ALA A 70 13.57 10.99 -11.58
N ARG A 71 13.66 12.24 -11.10
CA ARG A 71 13.92 12.52 -9.67
C ARG A 71 12.81 12.02 -8.76
N VAL A 72 11.55 12.20 -9.13
CA VAL A 72 10.41 11.71 -8.32
C VAL A 72 10.37 10.18 -8.31
N VAL A 73 10.69 9.51 -9.42
CA VAL A 73 10.83 8.05 -9.48
C VAL A 73 11.91 7.57 -8.53
N ALA A 74 13.09 8.19 -8.53
CA ALA A 74 14.17 7.85 -7.61
C ALA A 74 13.78 8.04 -6.12
N ILE A 75 13.09 9.15 -5.79
CA ILE A 75 12.57 9.38 -4.43
C ILE A 75 11.60 8.27 -4.02
N TYR A 76 10.68 7.89 -4.91
CA TYR A 76 9.70 6.85 -4.65
C TYR A 76 10.36 5.47 -4.46
N GLN A 77 11.34 5.12 -5.32
CA GLN A 77 12.12 3.90 -5.22
C GLN A 77 12.92 3.84 -3.91
N GLN A 78 13.56 4.95 -3.52
CA GLN A 78 14.31 5.06 -2.27
C GLN A 78 13.42 4.80 -1.04
N ILE A 79 12.30 5.52 -0.93
CA ILE A 79 11.36 5.36 0.19
C ILE A 79 10.82 3.93 0.22
N THR A 80 10.44 3.38 -0.95
CA THR A 80 9.83 2.05 -0.99
C THR A 80 10.82 0.97 -0.57
N LEU A 81 12.00 0.90 -1.18
CA LEU A 81 12.91 -0.25 -1.02
C LEU A 81 13.89 -0.12 0.16
N TYR A 82 14.15 1.08 0.65
CA TYR A 82 15.12 1.31 1.72
C TYR A 82 14.50 1.84 3.02
N GLU A 83 13.25 2.29 3.01
CA GLU A 83 12.52 2.66 4.23
C GLU A 83 11.36 1.70 4.49
N TYR A 84 10.39 1.63 3.57
CA TYR A 84 9.16 0.86 3.79
C TYR A 84 9.35 -0.66 3.79
N VAL A 85 9.96 -1.22 2.73
CA VAL A 85 10.18 -2.68 2.62
C VAL A 85 10.98 -3.22 3.81
N PRO A 86 12.08 -2.59 4.25
CA PRO A 86 12.80 -3.06 5.43
C PRO A 86 11.97 -3.06 6.72
N LEU A 87 11.09 -2.08 6.91
CA LEU A 87 10.20 -2.02 8.08
C LEU A 87 9.25 -3.21 8.13
N ILE A 88 8.61 -3.56 7.00
CA ILE A 88 7.61 -4.63 6.97
C ILE A 88 8.25 -6.04 7.01
N LEU A 89 9.48 -6.18 6.48
CA LEU A 89 10.24 -7.44 6.53
C LEU A 89 11.02 -7.64 7.85
N GLY A 90 11.27 -6.55 8.58
CA GLY A 90 12.18 -6.49 9.74
C GLY A 90 13.66 -6.63 9.36
N GLU A 91 14.00 -6.55 8.08
CA GLU A 91 15.37 -6.67 7.57
C GLU A 91 15.53 -5.91 6.25
N SER A 92 16.74 -5.44 5.97
CA SER A 92 17.06 -4.86 4.66
C SER A 92 17.08 -5.93 3.57
N LEU A 93 16.73 -5.51 2.35
CA LEU A 93 17.03 -6.31 1.15
C LEU A 93 18.56 -6.49 1.02
N PRO A 94 19.01 -7.51 0.24
CA PRO A 94 20.42 -7.65 -0.11
C PRO A 94 21.02 -6.35 -0.67
N ALA A 95 22.36 -6.25 -0.67
CA ALA A 95 23.03 -5.16 -1.38
C ALA A 95 22.60 -5.16 -2.86
N TYR A 96 22.60 -3.96 -3.48
CA TYR A 96 22.30 -3.85 -4.89
C TYR A 96 23.56 -4.15 -5.70
N ASP A 97 23.51 -5.19 -6.53
CA ASP A 97 24.66 -5.67 -7.32
C ASP A 97 24.66 -5.14 -8.77
N GLY A 98 23.72 -4.23 -9.09
CA GLY A 98 23.57 -3.64 -10.42
C GLY A 98 22.37 -4.21 -11.20
N TYR A 99 22.15 -3.63 -12.37
CA TYR A 99 21.12 -4.08 -13.30
C TYR A 99 21.52 -5.42 -13.92
N ASP A 100 20.58 -6.36 -13.94
CA ASP A 100 20.69 -7.64 -14.60
C ASP A 100 19.64 -7.70 -15.73
N GLU A 101 20.12 -7.81 -16.98
CA GLU A 101 19.25 -7.83 -18.15
C GLU A 101 18.44 -9.12 -18.31
N ASP A 102 18.95 -10.22 -17.74
CA ASP A 102 18.36 -11.56 -17.79
C ASP A 102 17.32 -11.76 -16.67
N GLU A 103 17.24 -10.82 -15.72
CA GLU A 103 16.27 -10.87 -14.63
C GLU A 103 14.84 -10.60 -15.13
N GLU A 104 13.88 -11.31 -14.51
CA GLU A 104 12.47 -11.24 -14.90
C GLU A 104 11.85 -9.90 -14.50
N LYS A 105 11.25 -9.20 -15.48
CA LYS A 105 10.75 -7.82 -15.35
C LYS A 105 9.29 -7.77 -14.88
N GLY A 106 8.58 -8.89 -14.91
CA GLY A 106 7.16 -8.97 -14.57
C GLY A 106 6.86 -8.91 -13.07
N THR A 107 5.69 -8.39 -12.72
CA THR A 107 5.14 -8.54 -11.38
C THR A 107 4.71 -9.99 -11.16
N ASP A 108 5.19 -10.60 -10.07
CA ASP A 108 4.78 -11.94 -9.70
C ASP A 108 3.30 -11.96 -9.28
N ILE A 109 2.55 -12.95 -9.75
CA ILE A 109 1.11 -13.03 -9.50
C ILE A 109 0.80 -13.32 -8.03
N PHE A 110 1.61 -14.16 -7.39
CA PHE A 110 1.44 -14.47 -5.97
C PHE A 110 1.72 -13.22 -5.11
N PHE A 111 2.75 -12.46 -5.45
CA PHE A 111 3.01 -11.14 -4.86
C PHE A 111 1.80 -10.19 -5.02
N ALA A 112 1.28 -10.01 -6.24
CA ALA A 112 0.25 -9.02 -6.52
C ALA A 112 -1.15 -9.39 -5.98
N ILE A 113 -1.48 -10.69 -5.94
CA ILE A 113 -2.82 -11.17 -5.60
C ILE A 113 -2.91 -11.70 -4.17
N ALA A 114 -1.81 -12.16 -3.56
CA ALA A 114 -1.78 -12.56 -2.16
C ALA A 114 -0.84 -11.68 -1.34
N ALA A 115 0.47 -11.77 -1.54
CA ALA A 115 1.41 -11.28 -0.53
C ALA A 115 1.28 -9.78 -0.26
N TYR A 116 1.22 -8.95 -1.31
CA TYR A 116 1.13 -7.49 -1.17
C TYR A 116 -0.30 -6.98 -0.83
N ARG A 117 -1.26 -7.89 -0.66
CA ARG A 117 -2.61 -7.58 -0.15
C ARG A 117 -2.72 -7.70 1.36
N TYR A 118 -1.63 -8.02 2.07
CA TYR A 118 -1.61 -8.00 3.54
C TYR A 118 -2.11 -6.65 4.11
N GLY A 119 -1.82 -5.55 3.39
CA GLY A 119 -2.18 -4.19 3.80
C GLY A 119 -3.67 -3.94 3.89
N HIS A 120 -4.53 -4.83 3.39
CA HIS A 120 -5.98 -4.69 3.60
C HIS A 120 -6.37 -4.90 5.08
N SER A 121 -5.61 -5.70 5.83
CA SER A 121 -5.82 -5.90 7.27
C SER A 121 -5.36 -4.69 8.08
N THR A 122 -4.40 -3.89 7.58
CA THR A 122 -3.86 -2.73 8.31
C THR A 122 -4.72 -1.47 8.22
N ILE A 123 -5.83 -1.52 7.46
CA ILE A 123 -6.68 -0.34 7.20
C ILE A 123 -7.48 0.07 8.44
N ASN A 124 -7.43 1.36 8.78
CA ASN A 124 -8.29 1.98 9.79
C ASN A 124 -9.67 2.37 9.23
N SER A 125 -10.72 2.25 10.05
CA SER A 125 -12.04 2.83 9.75
C SER A 125 -12.01 4.35 9.72
N VAL A 126 -11.19 5.00 10.54
CA VAL A 126 -11.18 6.47 10.70
C VAL A 126 -9.87 7.04 10.17
N TYR A 127 -9.99 8.01 9.27
CA TYR A 127 -8.88 8.84 8.80
C TYR A 127 -8.91 10.17 9.54
N ARG A 128 -7.94 10.36 10.44
CA ARG A 128 -7.81 11.61 11.19
C ARG A 128 -7.48 12.77 10.25
N ARG A 129 -8.00 13.95 10.58
CA ARG A 129 -7.66 15.22 9.91
C ARG A 129 -7.16 16.19 10.95
N ILE A 130 -5.89 16.56 10.85
CA ILE A 130 -5.17 17.34 11.87
C ILE A 130 -4.69 18.67 11.29
N ASN A 131 -4.97 19.76 12.01
CA ASN A 131 -4.55 21.12 11.64
C ASN A 131 -3.04 21.32 11.84
N ALA A 132 -2.52 22.45 11.36
CA ALA A 132 -1.10 22.78 11.50
C ALA A 132 -0.66 22.97 12.96
N ASP A 133 -1.58 23.35 13.85
CA ASP A 133 -1.35 23.52 15.28
C ASP A 133 -1.49 22.21 16.09
N GLY A 134 -1.71 21.08 15.42
CA GLY A 134 -1.88 19.76 16.05
C GLY A 134 -3.29 19.48 16.57
N THR A 135 -4.23 20.43 16.44
CA THR A 135 -5.64 20.22 16.82
C THR A 135 -6.41 19.45 15.76
N ASP A 136 -7.52 18.83 16.14
CA ASP A 136 -8.42 18.19 15.18
C ASP A 136 -9.04 19.24 14.24
N SER A 137 -9.16 18.88 12.97
CA SER A 137 -9.80 19.74 11.98
C SER A 137 -11.26 20.03 12.35
N ARG A 138 -11.69 21.28 12.14
CA ARG A 138 -13.10 21.69 12.35
C ARG A 138 -14.08 20.95 11.43
N GLY A 139 -13.60 20.37 10.32
CA GLY A 139 -14.42 19.49 9.47
C GLY A 139 -14.65 18.11 10.09
N GLY A 140 -14.01 17.77 11.21
CA GLY A 140 -14.05 16.44 11.82
C GLY A 140 -13.13 15.43 11.14
N HIS A 141 -13.08 14.20 11.63
CA HIS A 141 -12.39 13.09 10.98
C HIS A 141 -13.26 12.44 9.89
N LEU A 142 -12.67 11.61 9.04
CA LEU A 142 -13.39 10.91 7.97
C LEU A 142 -13.59 9.44 8.35
N LEU A 143 -14.81 8.93 8.17
CA LEU A 143 -15.08 7.50 8.25
C LEU A 143 -14.93 6.90 6.84
N LEU A 144 -14.15 5.83 6.70
CA LEU A 144 -13.74 5.27 5.41
C LEU A 144 -14.95 4.89 4.54
N ARG A 145 -15.97 4.24 5.11
CA ARG A 145 -17.20 3.87 4.38
C ARG A 145 -17.92 5.05 3.71
N ASP A 146 -17.75 6.27 4.23
CA ASP A 146 -18.43 7.47 3.74
C ASP A 146 -17.63 8.20 2.64
N VAL A 147 -16.35 7.85 2.47
CA VAL A 147 -15.41 8.61 1.63
C VAL A 147 -14.69 7.78 0.57
N TYR A 148 -15.05 6.49 0.43
CA TYR A 148 -14.62 5.71 -0.72
C TYR A 148 -14.99 6.42 -2.03
N PHE A 149 -14.04 6.47 -2.96
CA PHE A 149 -14.25 7.01 -4.32
C PHE A 149 -14.85 8.43 -4.33
N SER A 150 -14.47 9.29 -3.39
CA SER A 150 -15.04 10.64 -3.29
C SER A 150 -13.99 11.66 -2.86
N PRO A 151 -13.58 12.62 -3.70
CA PRO A 151 -12.65 13.67 -3.30
C PRO A 151 -13.35 14.87 -2.62
N ARG A 152 -14.64 14.75 -2.25
CA ARG A 152 -15.45 15.88 -1.76
C ARG A 152 -14.88 16.50 -0.48
N TYR A 153 -14.34 15.67 0.42
CA TYR A 153 -13.75 16.10 1.69
C TYR A 153 -12.57 17.08 1.52
N LEU A 154 -11.94 17.14 0.34
CA LEU A 154 -10.84 18.08 0.06
C LEU A 154 -11.29 19.54 0.07
N LYS A 155 -12.60 19.80 -0.04
CA LYS A 155 -13.21 21.13 -0.06
C LYS A 155 -13.80 21.55 1.29
N ASP A 156 -13.75 20.70 2.30
CA ASP A 156 -14.36 20.97 3.60
C ASP A 156 -13.72 22.19 4.28
N ALA A 157 -14.56 23.10 4.77
CA ALA A 157 -14.10 24.28 5.48
C ALA A 157 -13.34 23.88 6.75
N GLY A 158 -12.12 24.41 6.92
CA GLY A 158 -11.24 24.08 8.04
C GLY A 158 -10.44 22.78 7.89
N ALA A 159 -10.58 22.06 6.76
CA ALA A 159 -9.86 20.81 6.47
C ALA A 159 -9.36 20.74 5.02
N ARG A 160 -9.19 21.89 4.35
CA ARG A 160 -9.02 21.96 2.90
C ARG A 160 -7.70 21.32 2.44
N GLY A 161 -7.77 20.62 1.31
CA GLY A 161 -6.61 20.02 0.67
C GLY A 161 -6.14 18.74 1.36
N ILE A 162 -4.86 18.40 1.19
CA ILE A 162 -4.30 17.11 1.59
C ILE A 162 -3.50 17.18 2.90
N ALA A 163 -3.06 18.37 3.31
CA ALA A 163 -2.22 18.54 4.50
C ALA A 163 -2.85 17.96 5.77
N PRO A 164 -4.15 18.17 6.07
CA PRO A 164 -4.73 17.59 7.29
C PRO A 164 -4.76 16.06 7.29
N ILE A 165 -4.92 15.45 6.12
CA ILE A 165 -4.92 14.00 5.93
C ILE A 165 -3.51 13.45 6.13
N LEU A 166 -2.49 14.07 5.51
CA LEU A 166 -1.09 13.66 5.67
C LEU A 166 -0.63 13.73 7.14
N ARG A 167 -1.02 14.78 7.87
CA ARG A 167 -0.77 14.85 9.33
C ARG A 167 -1.52 13.77 10.10
N GLY A 168 -2.75 13.46 9.69
CA GLY A 168 -3.52 12.34 10.24
C GLY A 168 -2.81 11.00 10.07
N LEU A 169 -2.39 10.68 8.84
CA LEU A 169 -1.61 9.48 8.53
C LEU A 169 -0.34 9.37 9.37
N ALA A 170 0.39 10.48 9.54
CA ALA A 170 1.62 10.51 10.33
C ALA A 170 1.39 10.45 11.85
N SER A 171 0.16 10.61 12.34
CA SER A 171 -0.17 10.69 13.77
C SER A 171 -1.06 9.54 14.27
N GLN A 172 -1.38 8.58 13.41
CA GLN A 172 -2.20 7.42 13.75
C GLN A 172 -1.43 6.13 13.45
N LEU A 173 -1.60 5.14 14.33
CA LEU A 173 -1.13 3.79 14.07
C LEU A 173 -2.07 3.10 13.08
N GLU A 174 -1.53 2.24 12.24
CA GLU A 174 -2.33 1.32 11.41
C GLU A 174 -2.90 0.17 12.26
N GLN A 175 -3.85 -0.58 11.71
CA GLN A 175 -4.28 -1.85 12.31
C GLN A 175 -3.16 -2.90 12.15
N GLU A 176 -3.21 -3.94 12.97
CA GLU A 176 -2.27 -5.05 12.91
C GLU A 176 -2.47 -5.88 11.63
N VAL A 177 -1.41 -6.56 11.17
CA VAL A 177 -1.53 -7.61 10.14
C VAL A 177 -2.02 -8.89 10.81
N ASP A 178 -3.29 -9.24 10.61
CA ASP A 178 -3.91 -10.47 11.11
C ASP A 178 -5.19 -10.84 10.33
N LEU A 179 -5.97 -11.80 10.85
CA LEU A 179 -7.25 -12.23 10.24
C LEU A 179 -8.41 -11.25 10.51
N ALA A 180 -8.21 -10.26 11.38
CA ALA A 180 -9.20 -9.24 11.65
C ALA A 180 -9.08 -8.11 10.63
N MET A 181 -10.24 -7.60 10.22
CA MET A 181 -10.34 -6.46 9.33
C MET A 181 -11.55 -5.65 9.75
N VAL A 182 -11.42 -4.32 9.67
CA VAL A 182 -12.50 -3.42 10.05
C VAL A 182 -13.72 -3.58 9.14
N ASP A 183 -14.92 -3.36 9.69
CA ASP A 183 -16.17 -3.49 8.94
C ASP A 183 -16.23 -2.59 7.72
N ASP A 184 -15.61 -1.41 7.78
CA ASP A 184 -15.51 -0.49 6.64
C ASP A 184 -14.85 -1.13 5.40
N VAL A 185 -13.98 -2.13 5.61
CA VAL A 185 -13.34 -2.89 4.53
C VAL A 185 -14.10 -4.18 4.21
N ARG A 186 -14.68 -4.84 5.22
CA ARG A 186 -15.39 -6.11 5.09
C ARG A 186 -16.84 -6.02 4.64
N GLN A 187 -17.47 -4.85 4.71
CA GLN A 187 -18.91 -4.72 4.46
C GLN A 187 -19.27 -3.55 3.53
N PHE A 188 -18.32 -2.62 3.30
CA PHE A 188 -18.62 -1.34 2.63
C PHE A 188 -17.66 -1.04 1.47
N LEU A 189 -16.97 -2.05 0.92
CA LEU A 189 -16.20 -1.85 -0.30
C LEU A 189 -17.15 -1.60 -1.48
N GLU A 190 -17.00 -0.44 -2.14
CA GLU A 190 -17.79 0.02 -3.30
C GLU A 190 -19.26 0.43 -3.03
N ALA A 191 -19.94 0.88 -4.09
CA ALA A 191 -21.38 1.15 -4.12
C ALA A 191 -22.26 -0.12 -3.97
N MET A 192 -21.66 -1.29 -3.76
CA MET A 192 -22.34 -2.60 -3.72
C MET A 192 -22.38 -3.25 -2.32
N ASN A 193 -21.84 -2.62 -1.27
CA ASN A 193 -21.67 -3.25 0.05
C ASN A 193 -20.82 -4.54 -0.03
N GLY A 194 -19.63 -4.48 -0.64
CA GLY A 194 -18.74 -5.62 -0.84
C GLY A 194 -17.84 -5.94 0.36
N ASP A 195 -17.49 -7.22 0.50
CA ASP A 195 -16.47 -7.72 1.44
C ASP A 195 -15.13 -7.87 0.73
N LEU A 196 -14.17 -6.97 1.00
CA LEU A 196 -12.85 -7.02 0.36
C LEU A 196 -12.10 -8.32 0.68
N ALA A 197 -12.26 -8.86 1.90
CA ALA A 197 -11.61 -10.11 2.29
C ALA A 197 -12.16 -11.28 1.45
N ALA A 198 -13.49 -11.32 1.25
CA ALA A 198 -14.11 -12.31 0.39
C ALA A 198 -13.68 -12.15 -1.07
N VAL A 199 -13.53 -10.91 -1.55
CA VAL A 199 -13.00 -10.62 -2.90
C VAL A 199 -11.57 -11.09 -3.05
N ASP A 200 -10.70 -10.90 -2.06
CA ASP A 200 -9.31 -11.37 -2.10
C ASP A 200 -9.21 -12.90 -2.15
N ILE A 201 -9.98 -13.59 -1.29
CA ILE A 201 -10.06 -15.05 -1.29
C ILE A 201 -10.57 -15.54 -2.65
N GLN A 202 -11.67 -14.98 -3.15
CA GLN A 202 -12.25 -15.38 -4.42
C GLN A 202 -11.31 -15.07 -5.60
N ARG A 203 -10.58 -13.95 -5.55
CA ARG A 203 -9.59 -13.58 -6.57
C ARG A 203 -8.42 -14.54 -6.58
N GLY A 204 -7.92 -14.95 -5.42
CA GLY A 204 -6.88 -15.96 -5.30
C GLY A 204 -7.28 -17.28 -5.97
N ARG A 205 -8.52 -17.72 -5.74
CA ARG A 205 -9.09 -18.93 -6.37
C ARG A 205 -9.30 -18.77 -7.88
N ASP A 206 -9.81 -17.61 -8.31
CA ASP A 206 -10.06 -17.26 -9.72
C ASP A 206 -8.79 -17.34 -10.58
N VAL A 207 -7.67 -16.81 -10.08
CA VAL A 207 -6.39 -16.84 -10.79
C VAL A 207 -5.57 -18.12 -10.55
N GLY A 208 -6.10 -19.06 -9.78
CA GLY A 208 -5.44 -20.33 -9.49
C GLY A 208 -4.19 -20.21 -8.63
N LEU A 209 -4.20 -19.34 -7.61
CA LEU A 209 -3.10 -19.30 -6.64
C LEU A 209 -2.92 -20.67 -5.95
N PRO A 210 -1.68 -21.06 -5.61
CA PRO A 210 -1.43 -22.25 -4.81
C PRO A 210 -2.11 -22.16 -3.44
N SER A 211 -2.34 -23.32 -2.83
CA SER A 211 -2.68 -23.39 -1.40
C SER A 211 -1.56 -22.75 -0.56
N TYR A 212 -1.85 -22.41 0.70
CA TYR A 212 -0.84 -21.93 1.65
C TYR A 212 0.34 -22.90 1.76
N ALA A 213 0.06 -24.20 1.80
CA ALA A 213 1.07 -25.24 1.95
C ALA A 213 1.97 -25.35 0.70
N ASP A 214 1.37 -25.33 -0.49
CA ASP A 214 2.12 -25.35 -1.76
C ASP A 214 2.91 -24.06 -1.96
N ALA A 215 2.36 -22.91 -1.58
CA ALA A 215 3.04 -21.63 -1.65
C ALA A 215 4.29 -21.61 -0.75
N CYS A 216 4.19 -22.17 0.46
CA CYS A 216 5.34 -22.34 1.34
C CYS A 216 6.43 -23.18 0.66
N GLU A 217 6.07 -24.35 0.11
CA GLU A 217 7.02 -25.23 -0.56
C GLU A 217 7.68 -24.57 -1.78
N GLN A 218 6.91 -23.89 -2.63
CA GLN A 218 7.41 -23.18 -3.81
C GLN A 218 8.40 -22.05 -3.46
N LEU A 219 8.22 -21.43 -2.29
CA LEU A 219 9.12 -20.40 -1.77
C LEU A 219 10.25 -20.97 -0.91
N GLY A 220 10.42 -22.30 -0.88
CA GLY A 220 11.48 -22.98 -0.13
C GLY A 220 11.29 -22.97 1.39
N LEU A 221 10.06 -22.74 1.87
CA LEU A 221 9.69 -22.78 3.27
C LEU A 221 9.20 -24.17 3.68
N PRO A 222 9.30 -24.56 4.97
CA PRO A 222 8.74 -25.81 5.45
C PRO A 222 7.23 -25.89 5.19
N ARG A 223 6.78 -27.01 4.64
CA ARG A 223 5.35 -27.27 4.44
C ARG A 223 4.65 -27.41 5.80
N PRO A 224 3.55 -26.68 6.04
CA PRO A 224 2.77 -26.83 7.27
C PRO A 224 2.07 -28.20 7.30
N THR A 225 2.03 -28.84 8.46
CA THR A 225 1.35 -30.14 8.66
C THR A 225 0.21 -30.05 9.68
N SER A 226 0.12 -28.92 10.39
CA SER A 226 -0.88 -28.66 11.40
C SER A 226 -1.17 -27.16 11.53
N TRP A 227 -2.28 -26.81 12.17
CA TRP A 227 -2.60 -25.40 12.48
C TRP A 227 -1.55 -24.73 13.38
N LEU A 228 -0.79 -25.51 14.17
CA LEU A 228 0.30 -24.98 14.99
C LEU A 228 1.50 -24.52 14.16
N ASP A 229 1.68 -25.05 12.95
CA ASP A 229 2.71 -24.61 12.00
C ASP A 229 2.34 -23.27 11.33
N VAL A 230 1.06 -22.87 11.42
CA VAL A 230 0.53 -21.59 10.92
C VAL A 230 0.58 -20.54 12.03
N SER A 231 -0.05 -20.81 13.18
CA SER A 231 -0.21 -19.82 14.25
C SER A 231 -0.13 -20.45 15.64
N ARG A 232 0.59 -19.80 16.56
CA ARG A 232 0.57 -20.18 17.98
C ARG A 232 -0.71 -19.75 18.68
N ASP A 233 -1.41 -18.73 18.18
CA ASP A 233 -2.63 -18.24 18.79
C ASP A 233 -3.76 -19.29 18.70
N SER A 234 -4.36 -19.62 19.85
CA SER A 234 -5.40 -20.65 19.91
C SER A 234 -6.70 -20.22 19.25
N SER A 235 -7.01 -18.93 19.26
CA SER A 235 -8.27 -18.43 18.68
C SER A 235 -8.20 -18.42 17.15
N THR A 236 -7.08 -17.99 16.58
CA THR A 236 -6.75 -18.11 15.16
C THR A 236 -6.84 -19.56 14.70
N ARG A 237 -6.21 -20.50 15.42
CA ARG A 237 -6.27 -21.92 15.07
C ARG A 237 -7.70 -22.48 15.09
N ALA A 238 -8.50 -22.12 16.09
CA ALA A 238 -9.89 -22.56 16.16
C ALA A 238 -10.74 -21.98 15.01
N ALA A 239 -10.50 -20.73 14.62
CA ALA A 239 -11.17 -20.10 13.50
C ALA A 239 -10.78 -20.74 12.16
N LEU A 240 -9.50 -21.05 11.96
CA LEU A 240 -9.01 -21.74 10.78
C LEU A 240 -9.60 -23.16 10.68
N ASP A 241 -9.60 -23.92 11.77
CA ASP A 241 -10.16 -25.27 11.82
C ASP A 241 -11.66 -25.29 11.46
N ALA A 242 -12.41 -24.29 11.93
CA ALA A 242 -13.83 -24.13 11.60
C ALA A 242 -14.06 -23.72 10.14
N ALA A 243 -13.18 -22.90 9.56
CA ALA A 243 -13.32 -22.40 8.18
C ALA A 243 -12.80 -23.38 7.13
N TYR A 244 -11.81 -24.20 7.48
CA TYR A 244 -11.11 -25.15 6.60
C TYR A 244 -11.15 -26.56 7.22
N PRO A 245 -12.32 -27.23 7.25
CA PRO A 245 -12.49 -28.53 7.91
C PRO A 245 -11.65 -29.66 7.27
N ASP A 246 -11.20 -29.47 6.02
CA ASP A 246 -10.33 -30.40 5.30
C ASP A 246 -8.84 -30.20 5.64
N GLY A 247 -8.52 -29.33 6.60
CA GLY A 247 -7.19 -29.14 7.15
C GLY A 247 -6.33 -28.13 6.39
N VAL A 248 -5.10 -27.97 6.88
CA VAL A 248 -4.14 -26.93 6.46
C VAL A 248 -3.78 -26.97 4.96
N GLU A 249 -3.92 -28.13 4.34
CA GLU A 249 -3.66 -28.35 2.91
C GLU A 249 -4.65 -27.59 2.00
N THR A 250 -5.84 -27.24 2.51
CA THR A 250 -6.88 -26.50 1.76
C THR A 250 -6.89 -25.00 2.05
N LEU A 251 -6.00 -24.53 2.94
CA LEU A 251 -5.94 -23.12 3.35
C LEU A 251 -5.57 -22.23 2.17
N ASP A 252 -6.37 -21.20 1.90
CA ASP A 252 -6.04 -20.19 0.90
C ASP A 252 -4.76 -19.44 1.31
N ALA A 253 -3.80 -19.26 0.38
CA ALA A 253 -2.50 -18.68 0.71
C ALA A 253 -2.57 -17.28 1.32
N TRP A 254 -3.53 -16.45 0.90
CA TRP A 254 -3.71 -15.12 1.47
C TRP A 254 -4.15 -15.17 2.94
N VAL A 255 -5.10 -16.06 3.28
CA VAL A 255 -5.57 -16.28 4.65
C VAL A 255 -4.45 -16.86 5.51
N GLY A 256 -3.71 -17.83 4.98
CA GLY A 256 -2.57 -18.42 5.68
C GLY A 256 -1.47 -17.41 5.98
N GLY A 257 -1.10 -16.56 5.01
CA GLY A 257 -0.09 -15.52 5.22
C GLY A 257 -0.49 -14.45 6.24
N LEU A 258 -1.79 -14.12 6.36
CA LEU A 258 -2.31 -13.24 7.41
C LEU A 258 -2.37 -13.91 8.80
N ALA A 259 -2.58 -15.23 8.84
CA ALA A 259 -2.69 -15.98 10.09
C ALA A 259 -1.33 -16.27 10.75
N GLU A 260 -0.24 -16.10 10.01
CA GLU A 260 1.11 -16.42 10.47
C GLU A 260 1.55 -15.59 11.67
N ASP A 261 2.33 -16.21 12.55
CA ASP A 261 3.11 -15.48 13.54
C ASP A 261 4.09 -14.50 12.88
N LYS A 262 4.11 -13.27 13.40
CA LYS A 262 4.97 -12.18 12.90
C LYS A 262 6.45 -12.46 13.15
N ALA A 263 7.31 -11.91 12.29
CA ALA A 263 8.75 -12.06 12.40
C ALA A 263 9.29 -11.48 13.74
N VAL A 264 10.22 -12.21 14.36
CA VAL A 264 10.75 -11.89 15.70
C VAL A 264 11.66 -10.64 15.70
N ASN A 265 12.07 -10.17 14.53
CA ASN A 265 12.99 -9.03 14.32
C ASN A 265 12.27 -7.67 14.17
N GLY A 266 10.99 -7.57 14.55
CA GLY A 266 10.23 -6.32 14.47
C GLY A 266 9.58 -6.05 13.11
N GLY A 267 9.66 -7.00 12.17
CA GLY A 267 8.84 -6.98 10.96
C GLY A 267 7.37 -7.30 11.23
N THR A 268 6.48 -6.82 10.37
CA THR A 268 5.03 -6.98 10.54
C THR A 268 4.47 -8.25 9.88
N LEU A 269 5.26 -8.90 9.02
CA LEU A 269 4.81 -10.01 8.18
C LEU A 269 5.27 -11.37 8.72
N GLY A 270 4.45 -12.39 8.45
CA GLY A 270 4.80 -13.80 8.59
C GLY A 270 5.79 -14.30 7.52
N ARG A 271 6.28 -15.53 7.69
CA ARG A 271 7.30 -16.15 6.82
C ARG A 271 6.92 -16.16 5.34
N LEU A 272 5.66 -16.43 4.98
CA LEU A 272 5.22 -16.60 3.60
C LEU A 272 5.25 -15.28 2.83
N PHE A 273 4.57 -14.26 3.36
CA PHE A 273 4.54 -12.94 2.74
C PHE A 273 5.91 -12.27 2.77
N ARG A 274 6.69 -12.45 3.84
CA ARG A 274 8.07 -11.98 3.91
C ARG A 274 8.94 -12.59 2.80
N ALA A 275 8.86 -13.90 2.57
CA ALA A 275 9.62 -14.57 1.51
C ALA A 275 9.23 -14.06 0.13
N SER A 276 7.93 -13.98 -0.17
CA SER A 276 7.42 -13.49 -1.46
C SER A 276 7.81 -12.03 -1.72
N ILE A 277 7.56 -11.12 -0.77
CA ILE A 277 7.86 -9.68 -0.94
C ILE A 277 9.36 -9.45 -1.04
N ARG A 278 10.19 -10.10 -0.22
CA ARG A 278 11.65 -9.99 -0.30
C ARG A 278 12.15 -10.43 -1.68
N SER A 279 11.71 -11.60 -2.15
CA SER A 279 12.09 -12.12 -3.46
C SER A 279 11.68 -11.17 -4.58
N HIS A 280 10.40 -10.75 -4.59
CA HIS A 280 9.85 -9.89 -5.62
C HIS A 280 10.53 -8.51 -5.66
N MET A 281 10.72 -7.85 -4.51
CA MET A 281 11.35 -6.52 -4.47
C MET A 281 12.84 -6.55 -4.83
N THR A 282 13.56 -7.59 -4.42
CA THR A 282 14.97 -7.77 -4.81
C THR A 282 15.09 -7.90 -6.33
N ARG A 283 14.23 -8.73 -6.91
CA ARG A 283 14.16 -8.96 -8.35
C ARG A 283 13.76 -7.70 -9.13
N LEU A 284 12.71 -7.02 -8.70
CA LEU A 284 12.22 -5.81 -9.36
C LEU A 284 13.29 -4.72 -9.41
N ARG A 285 14.11 -4.60 -8.36
CA ARG A 285 15.26 -3.70 -8.32
C ARG A 285 16.34 -4.09 -9.34
N ALA A 286 16.69 -5.37 -9.41
CA ALA A 286 17.72 -5.87 -10.33
C ALA A 286 17.28 -5.80 -11.81
N ALA A 287 15.98 -5.95 -12.08
CA ALA A 287 15.44 -5.95 -13.44
C ALA A 287 15.17 -4.55 -14.03
N ASP A 288 15.35 -3.48 -13.25
CA ASP A 288 15.07 -2.10 -13.68
C ASP A 288 16.34 -1.42 -14.22
N ALA A 289 16.42 -1.28 -15.54
CA ALA A 289 17.51 -0.57 -16.22
C ALA A 289 17.60 0.93 -15.85
N PHE A 290 16.56 1.48 -15.23
CA PHE A 290 16.48 2.87 -14.77
C PHE A 290 16.52 2.99 -13.24
N TRP A 291 16.97 1.95 -12.53
CA TRP A 291 17.21 2.04 -11.10
C TRP A 291 18.18 3.18 -10.76
N PHE A 292 17.84 3.96 -9.73
CA PHE A 292 18.56 5.20 -9.37
C PHE A 292 19.96 5.01 -8.79
#